data_AF-A0A5R9QNY0-F1
#
_entry.id   AF-A0A5R9QNY0-F1
#
_cell.length_a   1.000
_cell.length_b   1.000
_cell.length_c   1.000
_cell.angle_alpha   90.00
_cell.angle_beta   90.00
_cell.angle_gamma   90.00
#
_symmetry.space_group_name_H-M   'P 1'
#
loop_
_entity.id
_entity.type
_entity.pdbx_description
1 polymer ?
#
loop_
_entity_poly.entity_id
_entity_poly.type
_entity_poly.pdbx_seq_one_letter_code
_entity_poly.pdbx_strand_id
1 'polypeptide(L)' 'MAVLVVAEHSNGALGAATLNTVAAAQKIGGDIAVLVAGQNVGGVAEAAAKIAGVSKVLVADNA' A
#
# COMPACT_ATOMS: atom_id res chain seq x y z
N MET A 1 2.01 0.80 17.80
CA MET A 1 2.37 -0.40 17.03
C MET A 1 2.12 -0.09 15.57
N ALA A 2 2.99 -0.54 14.66
CA ALA A 2 2.89 -0.23 13.24
C ALA A 2 2.73 -1.51 12.42
N VAL A 3 1.87 -1.46 11.40
CA VAL A 3 1.64 -2.54 10.44
C VAL A 3 2.20 -2.11 9.09
N LEU A 4 3.04 -2.96 8.50
CA LEU A 4 3.51 -2.78 7.14
C LEU A 4 2.72 -3.71 6.21
N VAL A 5 2.02 -3.13 5.24
CA VAL A 5 1.35 -3.84 4.16
C VAL A 5 2.19 -3.71 2.90
N VAL A 6 2.55 -4.83 2.28
CA VAL A 6 3.21 -4.83 0.97
C VAL A 6 2.12 -4.80 -0.09
N ALA A 7 2.14 -3.77 -0.94
CA ALA A 7 1.17 -3.63 -2.01
C ALA A 7 1.49 -4.59 -3.16
N GLU A 8 0.53 -5.43 -3.49
CA GLU A 8 0.48 -6.10 -4.77
C GLU A 8 -0.05 -5.12 -5.81
N HIS A 9 0.61 -5.08 -6.97
CA HIS A 9 0.21 -4.27 -8.11
C HIS A 9 0.65 -4.94 -9.40
N SER A 10 -0.08 -4.68 -10.47
CA SER A 10 0.21 -5.18 -11.80
C SER A 10 -0.20 -4.15 -12.84
N ASN A 11 0.63 -3.95 -13.87
CA ASN A 11 0.41 -2.98 -14.95
C ASN A 11 0.07 -1.56 -14.44
N GLY A 12 0.71 -1.13 -13.35
CA GLY A 12 0.49 0.20 -12.76
C GLY A 12 -0.85 0.35 -12.02
N ALA A 13 -1.57 -0.75 -11.76
CA ALA A 13 -2.80 -0.76 -10.98
C ALA A 13 -2.62 -1.55 -9.68
N LEU A 14 -3.16 -1.00 -8.59
CA LEU A 14 -3.14 -1.66 -7.28
C LEU A 14 -4.05 -2.90 -7.30
N GLY A 15 -3.56 -4.01 -6.78
CA GLY A 15 -4.32 -5.23 -6.66
C GLY A 15 -5.39 -5.17 -5.56
N ALA A 16 -6.52 -5.85 -5.79
CA ALA A 16 -7.61 -5.93 -4.81
C ALA A 16 -7.18 -6.62 -3.50
N ALA A 17 -6.17 -7.50 -3.56
CA ALA A 17 -5.60 -8.14 -2.38
C ALA A 17 -5.07 -7.11 -1.38
N THR A 18 -4.41 -6.05 -1.85
CA THR A 18 -3.88 -4.96 -1.01
C THR A 18 -4.98 -4.29 -0.18
N LEU A 19 -6.16 -4.07 -0.77
CA LEU A 19 -7.32 -3.47 -0.08
C LEU A 19 -7.82 -4.37 1.05
N ASN A 20 -7.94 -5.67 0.80
CA ASN A 20 -8.35 -6.65 1.81
C ASN A 20 -7.34 -6.71 2.97
N THR A 21 -6.05 -6.65 2.66
CA THR A 21 -4.99 -6.63 3.67
C THR A 21 -5.01 -5.35 4.51
N VAL A 22 -5.26 -4.19 3.92
CA VAL A 22 -5.43 -2.93 4.68
C VAL A 22 -6.65 -3.01 5.59
N ALA A 23 -7.78 -3.55 5.11
CA ALA A 23 -8.97 -3.73 5.94
C ALA A 23 -8.71 -4.69 7.13
N ALA A 24 -7.89 -5.73 6.94
CA ALA A 24 -7.45 -6.59 8.03
C ALA A 24 -6.51 -5.85 9.01
N ALA A 25 -5.56 -5.07 8.49
CA ALA A 25 -4.64 -4.26 9.29
C ALA A 25 -5.37 -3.23 10.17
N GLN A 26 -6.45 -2.62 9.67
CA GLN A 26 -7.30 -1.73 10.47
C GLN A 26 -7.91 -2.43 11.69
N LYS A 27 -8.28 -3.71 11.58
CA LYS A 27 -8.81 -4.50 12.69
C LYS A 27 -7.75 -4.87 13.73
N ILE A 28 -6.50 -5.03 13.30
CA ILE A 28 -5.36 -5.21 14.21
C ILE A 28 -5.11 -3.91 15.00
N GLY A 29 -5.34 -2.77 14.36
CA GLY A 29 -5.11 -1.44 14.94
C GLY A 29 -3.65 -1.00 14.86
N GLY A 30 -3.42 0.28 15.16
CA GLY A 30 -2.12 0.94 14.99
C GLY A 30 -1.97 1.63 13.63
N ASP A 31 -0.76 2.16 13.37
CA ASP A 31 -0.48 2.89 12.13
C ASP A 31 -0.23 1.93 10.97
N ILE A 32 -0.85 2.19 9.83
CA ILE A 32 -0.71 1.36 8.64
C ILE A 32 0.19 2.08 7.64
N ALA A 33 1.33 1.47 7.34
CA ALA A 33 2.19 1.88 6.23
C ALA A 33 2.02 0.91 5.06
N VAL A 34 1.96 1.43 3.83
CA VAL A 34 1.92 0.62 2.61
C VAL A 34 3.23 0.79 1.85
N LEU A 35 3.93 -0.31 1.56
CA LEU A 35 5.10 -0.32 0.67
C LEU A 35 4.66 -0.65 -0.76
N VAL A 36 4.96 0.25 -1.69
CA VAL A 36 4.85 0.02 -3.13
C VAL A 36 6.25 -0.06 -3.71
N ALA A 37 6.61 -1.23 -4.26
CA ALA A 37 7.92 -1.49 -4.84
C ALA A 37 7.79 -1.93 -6.31
N GLY A 38 8.65 -1.42 -7.18
CA GLY A 38 8.70 -1.78 -8.59
C GLY A 38 9.26 -0.66 -9.47
N GLN A 39 8.99 -0.73 -10.78
CA GLN A 39 9.36 0.31 -11.73
C GLN A 39 8.18 1.20 -12.07
N ASN A 40 8.38 2.52 -12.07
CA ASN A 40 7.39 3.52 -12.44
C ASN A 40 6.09 3.37 -11.63
N VAL A 41 6.23 3.25 -10.31
CA VAL A 41 5.13 2.91 -9.39
C VAL A 41 4.45 4.14 -8.78
N GLY A 42 4.79 5.35 -9.23
CA GLY A 42 4.21 6.59 -8.71
C GLY A 42 2.68 6.60 -8.69
N GLY A 43 2.03 6.20 -9.79
CA GLY A 43 0.56 6.13 -9.86
C GLY A 43 -0.06 5.09 -8.90
N VAL A 44 0.64 3.97 -8.67
CA VAL A 44 0.22 2.95 -7.71
C VAL A 44 0.35 3.47 -6.27
N ALA A 45 1.43 4.20 -5.98
CA ALA A 45 1.64 4.82 -4.67
C ALA A 45 0.58 5.89 -4.37
N GLU A 46 0.20 6.70 -5.34
CA GLU A 46 -0.91 7.66 -5.20
C GLU A 46 -2.25 6.97 -4.94
N ALA A 47 -2.52 5.84 -5.62
CA ALA A 47 -3.70 5.04 -5.36
C ALA A 47 -3.69 4.46 -3.94
N ALA A 48 -2.55 3.93 -3.49
CA ALA A 48 -2.38 3.39 -2.14
C ALA A 48 -2.59 4.46 -1.05
N ALA A 49 -2.15 5.69 -1.29
CA ALA A 49 -2.29 6.81 -0.35
C ALA A 49 -3.75 7.23 -0.13
N LYS A 50 -4.65 6.91 -1.08
CA LYS A 50 -6.08 7.22 -0.99
C LYS A 50 -6.88 6.16 -0.24
N ILE A 51 -6.26 5.05 0.15
CA ILE A 51 -6.93 3.99 0.91
C ILE A 51 -7.17 4.48 2.34
N ALA A 52 -8.42 4.41 2.79
CA ALA A 52 -8.77 4.78 4.16
C ALA A 52 -7.93 3.98 5.18
N GLY A 53 -7.46 4.66 6.23
CA GLY A 53 -6.65 4.07 7.30
C GLY A 53 -5.16 3.90 6.97
N VAL A 54 -4.72 4.18 5.74
CA VAL A 54 -3.28 4.25 5.42
C VAL A 54 -2.70 5.54 6.00
N SER A 55 -1.75 5.41 6.92
CA SER A 55 -1.05 6.52 7.57
C SER A 55 0.17 6.98 6.76
N LYS A 56 0.78 6.09 5.98
CA LYS A 56 1.99 6.38 5.20
C LYS A 56 2.11 5.47 3.98
N VAL A 57 2.60 6.01 2.87
CA VAL A 57 3.04 5.21 1.71
C VAL A 57 4.56 5.32 1.59
N LEU A 58 5.21 4.17 1.47
CA LEU A 58 6.63 4.03 1.21
C LEU A 58 6.79 3.61 -0.25
N VAL A 59 7.59 4.36 -1.01
CA VAL A 59 7.78 4.13 -2.44
C VAL A 59 9.21 3.67 -2.67
N ALA A 60 9.36 2.49 -3.26
CA ALA A 60 10.62 1.95 -3.74
C ALA A 60 10.52 1.84 -5.27
N ASP A 61 10.72 2.96 -5.96
CA ASP A 61 10.71 3.05 -7.41
C ASP A 61 12.14 2.87 -7.94
N ASN A 62 12.44 1.70 -8.50
CA ASN A 62 13.75 1.39 -9.07
C ASN A 62 13.66 0.25 -10.10
N ALA A 63 14.65 0.19 -11.00
CA ALA A 63 14.77 -0.80 -12.07
C ALA A 63 15.42 -2.12 -11.66
#